data_AF-A0A2E0UY93-F1
#
_entry.id   AF-A0A2E0UY93-F1
#
_cell.length_a   1.000
_cell.length_b   1.000
_cell.length_c   1.000
_cell.angle_alpha   90.00
_cell.angle_beta   90.00
_cell.angle_gamma   90.00
#
_symmetry.space_group_name_H-M   'P 1'
#
loop_
_entity.id
_entity.type
_entity.pdbx_description
1 polymer ?
#
loop_
_entity_poly.entity_id
_entity_poly.type
_entity_poly.pdbx_seq_one_letter_code
_entity_poly.pdbx_strand_id
1 'polypeptide(L)'
;MLKIKLVLPILLILSVVMSGTVFANTEDPQVEADSPPYLSYLPLIFKPVPPPPAAPPAYYSTSWYVTPTSVLGNGMFNKGLQAAAITQPPGRQDQLLILDFGQPWGEDDQYGTLLLHEPEYDLASINDITTYTKQFIQGFMLANDGESKLELGIGTSNFAYYISGVCSPRSWFCTETRAYNHGKAWALMVKDVSNWVIQQGFAGQVSIAGANDIELAWNYATISHAWANGFNDYDQGVYIYYNYGACEGCDTSINLAVAPDPNKDLYYDWTPKKAHYTAWGVQPAWPIPEIYLTSGAHANQWANLSKVGVDLGYSKMYFLSAMTQLQACGGGCSYTDNTPVEAWYQLYNAINARPETAQSTIPYMTDIDWP
;
A
#
# COMPACT_ATOMS: atom_id res chain seq x y z
N MET A 1 -63.03 45.25 -27.34
CA MET A 1 -62.76 45.34 -25.88
C MET A 1 -62.88 43.94 -25.31
N LEU A 2 -61.98 43.34 -24.53
CA LEU A 2 -60.68 43.76 -24.03
C LEU A 2 -60.00 42.50 -23.43
N LYS A 3 -58.79 42.18 -23.91
CA LYS A 3 -57.63 41.56 -23.23
C LYS A 3 -57.67 40.10 -22.73
N ILE A 4 -56.95 39.27 -23.51
CA ILE A 4 -56.10 38.17 -23.07
C ILE A 4 -55.08 38.67 -22.01
N LYS A 5 -54.96 37.96 -20.89
CA LYS A 5 -53.82 37.95 -19.94
C LYS A 5 -53.70 36.51 -19.44
N LEU A 6 -52.77 35.69 -19.93
CA LEU A 6 -51.38 35.58 -19.47
C LEU A 6 -51.24 35.54 -17.93
N VAL A 7 -51.51 34.37 -17.34
CA VAL A 7 -50.84 33.91 -16.10
C VAL A 7 -50.53 32.43 -16.28
N LEU A 8 -49.38 32.20 -16.91
CA LEU A 8 -48.58 30.98 -16.90
C LEU A 8 -48.07 30.72 -15.44
N PRO A 9 -47.51 29.55 -15.15
CA PRO A 9 -47.69 28.77 -13.93
C PRO A 9 -46.76 29.26 -12.80
N ILE A 10 -47.31 29.96 -11.81
CA ILE A 10 -46.55 30.36 -10.61
C ILE A 10 -46.68 29.32 -9.46
N LEU A 11 -47.50 28.27 -9.63
CA LEU A 11 -47.62 27.19 -8.63
C LEU A 11 -46.75 25.95 -8.88
N LEU A 12 -46.01 25.86 -9.99
CA LEU A 12 -45.13 24.71 -10.27
C LEU A 12 -43.63 25.00 -10.10
N ILE A 13 -43.25 26.24 -9.78
CA ILE A 13 -41.85 26.63 -9.54
C ILE A 13 -41.55 26.72 -8.03
N LEU A 14 -42.56 26.75 -7.16
CA LEU A 14 -42.34 26.71 -5.70
C LEU A 14 -42.19 25.29 -5.11
N SER A 15 -42.50 24.24 -5.87
CA SER A 15 -42.32 22.84 -5.44
C SER A 15 -41.05 22.17 -5.99
N VAL A 16 -40.30 22.85 -6.86
CA VAL A 16 -39.02 22.36 -7.42
C VAL A 16 -37.82 23.15 -6.86
N VAL A 17 -38.04 24.22 -6.10
CA VAL A 17 -36.96 25.01 -5.46
C VAL A 17 -36.78 24.68 -3.95
N MET A 18 -37.62 23.80 -3.38
CA MET A 18 -37.44 23.29 -2.00
C MET A 18 -36.82 21.87 -1.90
N SER A 19 -36.26 21.35 -3.00
CA SER A 19 -35.44 20.12 -2.98
C SER A 19 -34.06 20.30 -3.60
N GLY A 20 -33.65 21.53 -3.89
CA GLY A 20 -32.43 21.86 -4.64
C GLY A 20 -31.42 22.73 -3.90
N THR A 21 -31.51 22.85 -2.57
CA THR A 21 -30.56 23.62 -1.74
C THR A 21 -30.20 22.88 -0.45
N VAL A 22 -29.71 21.64 -0.58
CA VAL A 22 -28.85 20.98 0.43
C VAL A 22 -27.69 20.25 -0.26
N PHE A 23 -27.14 20.85 -1.31
CA PHE A 23 -25.86 20.41 -1.88
C PHE A 23 -25.02 21.65 -2.17
N ALA A 24 -24.56 22.27 -1.09
CA ALA A 24 -23.42 23.17 -1.11
C ALA A 24 -22.62 22.90 0.17
N ASN A 25 -21.41 22.37 -0.03
CA ASN A 25 -20.31 22.27 0.93
C ASN A 25 -20.47 21.25 2.08
N THR A 26 -20.67 19.99 1.74
CA THR A 26 -20.02 18.91 2.51
C THR A 26 -19.05 18.25 1.56
N GLU A 27 -17.75 18.33 1.88
CA GLU A 27 -16.78 17.33 1.42
C GLU A 27 -17.44 15.97 1.68
N ASP A 28 -17.71 15.22 0.63
CA ASP A 28 -18.26 13.88 0.73
C ASP A 28 -17.27 13.08 1.60
N PRO A 29 -17.69 12.54 2.76
CA PRO A 29 -16.82 11.63 3.49
C PRO A 29 -16.57 10.45 2.56
N GLN A 30 -15.36 10.38 2.00
CA GLN A 30 -14.87 9.23 1.26
C GLN A 30 -15.32 7.98 2.02
N VAL A 31 -16.03 7.08 1.34
CA VAL A 31 -16.50 5.83 1.94
C VAL A 31 -15.26 5.10 2.45
N GLU A 32 -15.07 5.12 3.76
CA GLU A 32 -13.87 4.58 4.40
C GLU A 32 -13.92 3.04 4.34
N ALA A 33 -12.78 2.40 4.08
CA ALA A 33 -12.68 0.97 4.23
C ALA A 33 -12.69 0.60 5.72
N ASP A 34 -13.88 0.37 6.26
CA ASP A 34 -14.08 0.00 7.67
C ASP A 34 -13.46 -1.37 8.05
N SER A 35 -12.99 -2.16 7.07
CA SER A 35 -12.41 -3.49 7.28
C SER A 35 -11.53 -3.95 6.12
N PRO A 36 -10.51 -4.79 6.36
CA PRO A 36 -9.71 -5.44 5.31
C PRO A 36 -10.59 -6.12 4.24
N PRO A 37 -10.15 -6.17 2.97
CA PRO A 37 -10.96 -6.65 1.84
C PRO A 37 -11.38 -8.13 1.94
N TYR A 38 -10.90 -8.86 2.94
CA TYR A 38 -11.16 -10.28 3.17
C TYR A 38 -11.83 -10.60 4.52
N LEU A 39 -12.24 -9.61 5.33
CA LEU A 39 -12.92 -9.88 6.60
C LEU A 39 -14.44 -10.06 6.39
N SER A 40 -14.96 -11.26 6.68
CA SER A 40 -16.40 -11.55 6.71
C SER A 40 -16.82 -11.92 8.15
N TYR A 41 -17.79 -11.20 8.72
CA TYR A 41 -18.33 -11.51 10.05
C TYR A 41 -19.49 -12.49 9.94
N LEU A 42 -19.27 -13.75 10.32
CA LEU A 42 -20.33 -14.73 10.55
C LEU A 42 -20.66 -14.75 12.05
N PRO A 43 -21.92 -14.56 12.47
CA PRO A 43 -22.29 -14.64 13.88
C PRO A 43 -22.18 -16.09 14.35
N LEU A 44 -21.09 -16.41 15.05
CA LEU A 44 -20.88 -17.70 15.68
C LEU A 44 -21.06 -17.56 17.20
N ILE A 45 -22.06 -18.24 17.75
CA ILE A 45 -22.26 -18.37 19.20
C ILE A 45 -21.28 -19.44 19.71
N PHE A 46 -20.11 -19.02 20.19
CA PHE A 46 -19.16 -19.90 20.88
C PHE A 46 -19.24 -19.74 22.40
N LYS A 47 -18.96 -20.84 23.12
CA LYS A 47 -18.62 -20.77 24.55
C LYS A 47 -17.38 -19.89 24.70
N PRO A 48 -17.31 -19.01 25.73
CA PRO A 48 -16.15 -18.16 25.96
C PRO A 48 -14.98 -19.01 26.46
N VAL A 49 -14.26 -19.63 25.52
CA VAL A 49 -12.86 -20.00 25.74
C VAL A 49 -12.07 -18.71 25.48
N PRO A 50 -11.18 -18.30 26.39
CA PRO A 50 -10.28 -17.18 26.10
C PRO A 50 -9.61 -17.45 24.75
N PRO A 51 -9.64 -16.49 23.80
CA PRO A 51 -8.95 -16.70 22.54
C PRO A 51 -7.47 -17.00 22.85
N PRO A 52 -6.84 -17.92 22.12
CA PRO A 52 -5.41 -18.16 22.29
C PRO A 52 -4.65 -16.83 22.13
N PRO A 53 -3.49 -16.66 22.80
CA PRO A 53 -2.65 -15.50 22.59
C PRO A 53 -2.39 -15.33 21.09
N ALA A 54 -2.45 -14.08 20.61
CA ALA A 54 -2.15 -13.83 19.21
C ALA A 54 -0.73 -14.30 18.89
N ALA A 55 -0.60 -15.02 17.79
CA ALA A 55 0.64 -15.57 17.30
C ALA A 55 0.84 -15.16 15.84
N PRO A 56 2.07 -14.93 15.42
CA PRO A 56 2.38 -14.68 14.02
C PRO A 56 1.95 -15.88 13.15
N PRO A 57 1.73 -15.65 11.84
CA PRO A 57 1.64 -16.74 10.87
C PRO A 57 2.83 -17.70 10.99
N ALA A 58 2.62 -18.98 10.65
CA ALA A 58 3.69 -19.98 10.74
C ALA A 58 4.82 -19.78 9.71
N TYR A 59 4.57 -18.96 8.68
CA TYR A 59 5.46 -18.71 7.56
C TYR A 59 5.48 -17.23 7.22
N TYR A 60 6.55 -16.79 6.56
CA TYR A 60 6.66 -15.48 5.96
C TYR A 60 7.00 -15.64 4.48
N SER A 61 6.56 -14.70 3.66
CA SER A 61 6.93 -14.63 2.24
C SER A 61 8.22 -13.85 2.05
N THR A 62 8.81 -13.98 0.86
CA THR A 62 9.89 -13.09 0.43
C THR A 62 9.34 -12.07 -0.55
N SER A 63 9.53 -10.78 -0.27
CA SER A 63 9.40 -9.69 -1.24
C SER A 63 10.73 -9.49 -1.96
N TRP A 64 10.75 -8.92 -3.17
CA TRP A 64 11.98 -8.74 -3.93
C TRP A 64 12.10 -7.35 -4.52
N TYR A 65 13.30 -6.77 -4.42
CA TYR A 65 13.72 -5.77 -5.39
C TYR A 65 13.98 -6.45 -6.74
N VAL A 66 13.33 -5.92 -7.77
CA VAL A 66 13.53 -6.33 -9.15
C VAL A 66 14.71 -5.56 -9.72
N THR A 67 15.68 -6.30 -10.23
CA THR A 67 16.88 -5.76 -10.88
C THR A 67 16.90 -6.14 -12.35
N PRO A 68 17.77 -5.52 -13.17
CA PRO A 68 17.98 -5.94 -14.54
C PRO A 68 18.30 -7.43 -14.64
N THR A 69 19.09 -7.98 -13.71
CA THR A 69 19.41 -9.41 -13.68
C THR A 69 18.21 -10.30 -13.36
N SER A 70 17.29 -9.83 -12.51
CA SER A 70 16.06 -10.55 -12.15
C SER A 70 15.12 -10.73 -13.35
N VAL A 71 15.18 -9.83 -14.34
CA VAL A 71 14.27 -9.84 -15.50
C VAL A 71 14.88 -10.45 -16.77
N LEU A 72 16.15 -10.88 -16.73
CA LEU A 72 16.78 -11.58 -17.85
C LEU A 72 16.26 -13.02 -17.98
N GLY A 73 15.97 -13.42 -19.22
CA GLY A 73 15.54 -14.78 -19.56
C GLY A 73 14.26 -15.20 -18.80
N ASN A 74 14.38 -16.21 -17.94
CA ASN A 74 13.29 -16.73 -17.11
C ASN A 74 13.40 -16.28 -15.64
N GLY A 75 14.12 -15.20 -15.34
CA GLY A 75 14.43 -14.80 -13.97
C GLY A 75 13.18 -14.59 -13.10
N MET A 76 12.19 -13.83 -13.58
CA MET A 76 10.96 -13.58 -12.83
C MET A 76 10.09 -14.84 -12.68
N PHE A 77 10.07 -15.70 -13.69
CA PHE A 77 9.42 -17.01 -13.59
C PHE A 77 10.07 -17.87 -12.50
N ASN A 78 11.40 -17.89 -12.42
CA ASN A 78 12.13 -18.62 -11.38
C ASN A 78 11.90 -18.03 -9.99
N LYS A 79 11.76 -16.71 -9.84
CA LYS A 79 11.32 -16.08 -8.58
C LYS A 79 9.92 -16.54 -8.19
N GLY A 80 9.00 -16.69 -9.16
CA GLY A 80 7.68 -17.27 -8.95
C GLY A 80 7.75 -18.71 -8.41
N LEU A 81 8.63 -19.55 -8.96
CA LEU A 81 8.88 -20.91 -8.45
C LEU A 81 9.40 -20.91 -7.01
N GLN A 82 10.27 -19.95 -6.67
CA GLN A 82 10.80 -19.80 -5.30
C GLN A 82 9.69 -19.43 -4.30
N ALA A 83 8.81 -18.48 -4.67
CA ALA A 83 7.65 -18.12 -3.84
C ALA A 83 6.70 -19.32 -3.62
N ALA A 84 6.50 -20.13 -4.65
CA ALA A 84 5.66 -21.32 -4.58
C ALA A 84 6.22 -22.40 -3.64
N ALA A 85 7.55 -22.53 -3.57
CA ALA A 85 8.20 -23.55 -2.74
C ALA A 85 7.90 -23.37 -1.24
N ILE A 86 7.63 -22.14 -0.79
CA ILE A 86 7.24 -21.84 0.60
C ILE A 86 5.87 -22.45 0.94
N THR A 87 5.00 -22.69 -0.05
CA THR A 87 3.68 -23.31 0.17
C THR A 87 3.74 -24.83 0.43
N GLN A 88 4.94 -25.41 0.56
CA GLN A 88 5.13 -26.86 0.74
C GLN A 88 5.52 -27.22 2.19
N PRO A 89 5.03 -28.34 2.75
CA PRO A 89 4.05 -29.27 2.18
C PRO A 89 2.64 -28.66 2.11
N PRO A 90 1.70 -29.26 1.34
CA PRO A 90 0.37 -28.70 1.15
C PRO A 90 -0.37 -28.40 2.44
N GLY A 91 -1.00 -27.25 2.45
CA GLY A 91 -1.80 -26.72 3.54
C GLY A 91 -1.78 -25.21 3.46
N ARG A 92 -2.94 -24.57 3.59
CA ARG A 92 -3.12 -23.14 3.33
C ARG A 92 -2.06 -22.25 4.01
N GLN A 93 -1.18 -21.70 3.18
CA GLN A 93 -0.07 -20.81 3.51
C GLN A 93 -0.18 -19.55 2.64
N ASP A 94 -1.19 -18.72 2.94
CA ASP A 94 -1.44 -17.49 2.19
C ASP A 94 -0.25 -16.53 2.34
N GLN A 95 0.18 -15.92 1.23
CA GLN A 95 1.33 -15.03 1.15
C GLN A 95 0.89 -13.64 0.69
N LEU A 96 1.49 -12.59 1.28
CA LEU A 96 1.45 -11.24 0.76
C LEU A 96 2.89 -10.80 0.50
N LEU A 97 3.24 -10.62 -0.77
CA LEU A 97 4.59 -10.20 -1.16
C LEU A 97 4.56 -9.06 -2.18
N ILE A 98 5.65 -8.29 -2.19
CA ILE A 98 5.84 -7.14 -3.08
C ILE A 98 6.97 -7.43 -4.05
N LEU A 99 6.72 -7.15 -5.34
CA LEU A 99 7.78 -7.01 -6.35
C LEU A 99 8.08 -5.53 -6.49
N ASP A 100 9.16 -5.06 -5.89
CA ASP A 100 9.58 -3.66 -5.95
C ASP A 100 10.38 -3.42 -7.24
N PHE A 101 9.78 -2.71 -8.19
CA PHE A 101 10.40 -2.36 -9.47
C PHE A 101 11.28 -1.11 -9.41
N GLY A 102 11.45 -0.49 -8.23
CA GLY A 102 12.38 0.58 -7.98
C GLY A 102 11.83 1.98 -8.25
N GLN A 103 12.75 2.89 -8.59
CA GLN A 103 12.50 4.32 -8.66
C GLN A 103 11.48 4.66 -9.76
N PRO A 104 10.45 5.47 -9.48
CA PRO A 104 9.48 5.88 -10.48
C PRO A 104 10.14 6.72 -11.60
N TRP A 105 9.78 6.43 -12.84
CA TRP A 105 10.37 7.03 -14.02
C TRP A 105 9.36 7.22 -15.16
N GLY A 106 9.77 7.99 -16.17
CA GLY A 106 9.00 8.15 -17.38
C GLY A 106 9.84 8.75 -18.51
N GLU A 107 9.59 8.26 -19.71
CA GLU A 107 10.21 8.72 -20.94
C GLU A 107 9.11 8.98 -21.97
N ASP A 108 9.11 10.20 -22.53
CA ASP A 108 8.05 10.69 -23.40
C ASP A 108 6.65 10.49 -22.79
N ASP A 109 5.82 9.65 -23.42
CA ASP A 109 4.46 9.32 -22.99
C ASP A 109 4.37 7.99 -22.21
N GLN A 110 5.51 7.37 -21.90
CA GLN A 110 5.58 6.11 -21.15
C GLN A 110 5.91 6.34 -19.67
N TYR A 111 5.31 5.51 -18.83
CA TYR A 111 5.57 5.45 -17.39
C TYR A 111 6.12 4.07 -17.02
N GLY A 112 6.86 4.01 -15.92
CA GLY A 112 7.48 2.79 -15.44
C GLY A 112 8.50 3.12 -14.36
N THR A 113 9.56 2.34 -14.28
CA THR A 113 10.59 2.53 -13.25
C THR A 113 12.00 2.44 -13.81
N LEU A 114 12.96 2.87 -13.00
CA LEU A 114 14.33 2.39 -13.07
C LEU A 114 14.45 1.24 -12.08
N LEU A 115 14.78 0.05 -12.59
CA LEU A 115 15.00 -1.13 -11.74
C LEU A 115 16.15 -0.88 -10.76
N LEU A 116 16.15 -1.58 -9.63
CA LEU A 116 17.22 -1.44 -8.66
C LEU A 116 18.56 -1.82 -9.33
N HIS A 117 19.56 -0.95 -9.17
CA HIS A 117 20.88 -1.04 -9.82
C HIS A 117 20.89 -0.94 -11.34
N GLU A 118 19.87 -0.32 -11.96
CA GLU A 118 19.89 -0.01 -13.40
C GLU A 118 21.01 1.00 -13.74
N PRO A 119 22.09 0.59 -14.43
CA PRO A 119 23.24 1.46 -14.67
C PRO A 119 22.99 2.53 -15.74
N GLU A 120 22.10 2.27 -16.69
CA GLU A 120 21.94 3.09 -17.90
C GLU A 120 20.72 4.02 -17.84
N TYR A 121 19.97 3.98 -16.73
CA TYR A 121 18.69 4.69 -16.56
C TYR A 121 17.65 4.25 -17.60
N ASP A 122 17.74 2.99 -18.06
CA ASP A 122 16.80 2.41 -18.99
C ASP A 122 15.43 2.23 -18.32
N LEU A 123 14.38 2.75 -18.98
CA LEU A 123 13.01 2.62 -18.53
C LEU A 123 12.54 1.16 -18.60
N ALA A 124 12.25 0.57 -17.44
CA ALA A 124 11.37 -0.59 -17.36
C ALA A 124 9.93 -0.09 -17.46
N SER A 125 9.36 -0.12 -18.67
CA SER A 125 8.02 0.42 -18.91
C SER A 125 6.94 -0.39 -18.19
N ILE A 126 5.74 0.18 -18.04
CA ILE A 126 4.56 -0.56 -17.54
C ILE A 126 4.31 -1.86 -18.33
N ASN A 127 4.61 -1.90 -19.63
CA ASN A 127 4.46 -3.12 -20.43
C ASN A 127 5.48 -4.20 -20.03
N ASP A 128 6.71 -3.80 -19.71
CA ASP A 128 7.76 -4.69 -19.24
C ASP A 128 7.41 -5.21 -17.84
N ILE A 129 7.07 -4.31 -16.91
CA ILE A 129 6.62 -4.63 -15.55
C ILE A 129 5.42 -5.59 -15.57
N THR A 130 4.45 -5.37 -16.46
CA THR A 130 3.32 -6.27 -16.68
C THR A 130 3.79 -7.66 -17.11
N THR A 131 4.75 -7.73 -18.03
CA THR A 131 5.31 -9.00 -18.52
C THR A 131 6.05 -9.75 -17.42
N TYR A 132 6.90 -9.06 -16.67
CA TYR A 132 7.67 -9.59 -15.54
C TYR A 132 6.75 -10.13 -14.44
N THR A 133 5.70 -9.39 -14.10
CA THR A 133 4.69 -9.81 -13.13
C THR A 133 3.95 -11.07 -13.59
N LYS A 134 3.56 -11.13 -14.87
CA LYS A 134 2.91 -12.32 -15.44
C LYS A 134 3.81 -13.55 -15.41
N GLN A 135 5.09 -13.39 -15.72
CA GLN A 135 6.08 -14.48 -15.63
C GLN A 135 6.20 -14.99 -14.19
N PHE A 136 6.28 -14.09 -13.21
CA PHE A 136 6.29 -14.47 -11.80
C PHE A 136 5.05 -15.28 -11.41
N ILE A 137 3.86 -14.80 -11.77
CA ILE A 137 2.60 -15.50 -11.48
C ILE A 137 2.56 -16.88 -12.13
N GLN A 138 3.02 -17.00 -13.38
CA GLN A 138 3.11 -18.30 -14.06
C GLN A 138 4.04 -19.28 -13.34
N GLY A 139 5.18 -18.81 -12.84
CA GLY A 139 6.08 -19.61 -12.02
C GLY A 139 5.43 -20.05 -10.72
N PHE A 140 4.75 -19.13 -10.03
CA PHE A 140 4.03 -19.43 -8.79
C PHE A 140 2.96 -20.52 -9.00
N MET A 141 2.11 -20.32 -10.01
CA MET A 141 1.01 -21.24 -10.32
C MET A 141 1.49 -22.63 -10.79
N LEU A 142 2.70 -22.74 -11.33
CA LEU A 142 3.25 -24.04 -11.74
C LEU A 142 3.61 -24.93 -10.55
N ALA A 143 4.04 -24.35 -9.44
CA ALA A 143 4.68 -25.09 -8.35
C ALA A 143 4.00 -24.93 -6.97
N ASN A 144 2.89 -24.19 -6.87
CA ASN A 144 2.18 -24.04 -5.61
C ASN A 144 1.43 -25.34 -5.22
N ASP A 145 0.94 -25.38 -3.99
CA ASP A 145 0.21 -26.51 -3.42
C ASP A 145 -1.25 -26.66 -3.88
N GLY A 146 -1.76 -25.74 -4.71
CA GLY A 146 -3.16 -25.71 -5.15
C GLY A 146 -4.15 -25.13 -4.13
N GLU A 147 -3.72 -24.79 -2.92
CA GLU A 147 -4.59 -24.31 -1.82
C GLU A 147 -4.21 -22.91 -1.34
N SER A 148 -2.92 -22.62 -1.25
CA SER A 148 -2.36 -21.37 -0.78
C SER A 148 -2.64 -20.22 -1.74
N LYS A 149 -2.93 -19.04 -1.17
CA LYS A 149 -3.16 -17.82 -1.94
C LYS A 149 -1.92 -16.94 -2.01
N LEU A 150 -1.80 -16.21 -3.10
CA LEU A 150 -0.81 -15.18 -3.33
C LEU A 150 -1.53 -13.83 -3.52
N GLU A 151 -1.24 -12.91 -2.62
CA GLU A 151 -1.58 -11.50 -2.72
C GLU A 151 -0.32 -10.75 -3.17
N LEU A 152 -0.29 -10.36 -4.45
CA LEU A 152 0.90 -9.84 -5.12
C LEU A 152 0.78 -8.32 -5.32
N GLY A 153 1.63 -7.57 -4.64
CA GLY A 153 1.78 -6.14 -4.87
C GLY A 153 2.81 -5.84 -5.98
N ILE A 154 2.40 -5.05 -6.97
CA ILE A 154 3.31 -4.51 -7.99
C ILE A 154 3.85 -3.17 -7.47
N GLY A 155 5.09 -3.17 -7.00
CA GLY A 155 5.72 -2.08 -6.24
C GLY A 155 6.56 -1.12 -7.07
N THR A 156 6.62 0.11 -6.60
CA THR A 156 7.57 1.18 -6.98
C THR A 156 7.85 1.98 -5.71
N SER A 157 8.63 3.07 -5.78
CA SER A 157 8.81 3.98 -4.65
C SER A 157 8.27 5.38 -4.90
N ASN A 158 8.38 6.25 -3.91
CA ASN A 158 8.26 7.69 -4.08
C ASN A 158 9.61 8.38 -4.32
N PHE A 159 10.69 7.64 -4.58
CA PHE A 159 12.05 8.18 -4.59
C PHE A 159 12.24 9.36 -5.56
N ALA A 160 12.78 10.46 -5.02
CA ALA A 160 13.34 11.54 -5.79
C ALA A 160 14.58 12.12 -5.07
N TYR A 161 15.54 12.61 -5.84
CA TYR A 161 16.76 13.20 -5.33
C TYR A 161 16.76 14.70 -5.61
N TYR A 162 16.93 15.50 -4.54
CA TYR A 162 16.93 16.95 -4.59
C TYR A 162 18.31 17.51 -4.23
N ILE A 163 18.78 18.49 -5.00
CA ILE A 163 20.00 19.26 -4.71
C ILE A 163 19.58 20.70 -4.43
N SER A 164 19.79 21.16 -3.20
CA SER A 164 19.39 22.51 -2.75
C SER A 164 17.92 22.83 -3.04
N GLY A 165 17.03 21.86 -2.82
CA GLY A 165 15.59 21.98 -3.07
C GLY A 165 15.16 21.85 -4.54
N VAL A 166 16.10 21.63 -5.46
CA VAL A 166 15.83 21.45 -6.88
C VAL A 166 15.92 19.97 -7.25
N CYS A 167 14.92 19.45 -7.94
CA CYS A 167 14.92 18.07 -8.44
C CYS A 167 16.17 17.82 -9.31
N SER A 168 16.93 16.78 -8.97
CA SER A 168 18.13 16.42 -9.70
C SER A 168 17.77 15.81 -11.08
N PRO A 169 18.69 15.87 -12.06
CA PRO A 169 18.50 15.16 -13.33
C PRO A 169 18.40 13.63 -13.20
N ARG A 170 18.78 13.06 -12.05
CA ARG A 170 18.64 11.63 -11.74
C ARG A 170 17.24 11.28 -11.21
N SER A 171 16.30 12.23 -11.26
CA SER A 171 14.96 12.05 -10.74
C SER A 171 13.94 12.66 -11.70
N TRP A 172 12.93 11.87 -12.03
CA TRP A 172 11.83 12.29 -12.88
C TRP A 172 10.59 12.65 -12.06
N PHE A 173 10.40 11.97 -10.93
CA PHE A 173 9.23 11.97 -10.06
C PHE A 173 9.18 13.14 -9.06
N CYS A 174 9.25 14.37 -9.58
CA CYS A 174 9.40 15.57 -8.74
C CYS A 174 8.27 16.60 -8.92
N THR A 175 7.25 16.32 -9.73
CA THR A 175 6.11 17.23 -9.94
C THR A 175 4.80 16.49 -9.70
N GLU A 176 3.79 17.20 -9.19
CA GLU A 176 2.48 16.62 -8.91
C GLU A 176 1.84 16.02 -10.16
N THR A 177 1.98 16.67 -11.32
CA THR A 177 1.45 16.15 -12.59
C THR A 177 2.09 14.82 -13.00
N ARG A 178 3.42 14.70 -12.85
CA ARG A 178 4.12 13.45 -13.17
C ARG A 178 3.74 12.36 -12.19
N ALA A 179 3.72 12.66 -10.89
CA ALA A 179 3.34 11.72 -9.86
C ALA A 179 1.90 11.23 -10.02
N TYR A 180 0.95 12.14 -10.25
CA TYR A 180 -0.45 11.80 -10.51
C TYR A 180 -0.61 10.92 -11.74
N ASN A 181 -0.01 11.29 -12.87
CA ASN A 181 -0.13 10.48 -14.09
C ASN A 181 0.54 9.12 -13.95
N HIS A 182 1.63 9.03 -13.20
CA HIS A 182 2.27 7.77 -12.87
C HIS A 182 1.38 6.90 -11.97
N GLY A 183 0.77 7.45 -10.92
CA GLY A 183 -0.18 6.73 -10.06
C GLY A 183 -1.39 6.21 -10.84
N LYS A 184 -1.94 7.04 -11.74
CA LYS A 184 -2.97 6.65 -12.71
C LYS A 184 -2.54 5.47 -13.57
N ALA A 185 -1.35 5.55 -14.16
CA ALA A 185 -0.84 4.49 -15.02
C ALA A 185 -0.63 3.18 -14.24
N TRP A 186 -0.22 3.29 -12.97
CA TRP A 186 -0.07 2.16 -12.06
C TRP A 186 -1.40 1.46 -11.75
N ALA A 187 -2.46 2.20 -11.43
CA ALA A 187 -3.79 1.64 -11.20
C ALA A 187 -4.33 0.91 -12.43
N LEU A 188 -4.12 1.47 -13.63
CA LEU A 188 -4.51 0.83 -14.88
C LEU A 188 -3.72 -0.46 -15.16
N MET A 189 -2.42 -0.49 -14.83
CA MET A 189 -1.61 -1.71 -14.92
C MET A 189 -2.14 -2.80 -13.97
N VAL A 190 -2.43 -2.47 -12.71
CA VAL A 190 -2.99 -3.40 -11.71
C VAL A 190 -4.29 -4.01 -12.22
N LYS A 191 -5.18 -3.19 -12.78
CA LYS A 191 -6.40 -3.66 -13.44
C LYS A 191 -6.12 -4.64 -14.57
N ASP A 192 -5.18 -4.32 -15.45
CA ASP A 192 -4.88 -5.16 -16.62
C ASP A 192 -4.26 -6.51 -16.23
N VAL A 193 -3.39 -6.53 -15.23
CA VAL A 193 -2.85 -7.78 -14.67
C VAL A 193 -3.94 -8.57 -13.94
N SER A 194 -4.81 -7.91 -13.17
CA SER A 194 -5.95 -8.56 -12.51
C SER A 194 -6.90 -9.23 -13.50
N ASN A 195 -7.24 -8.53 -14.59
CA ASN A 195 -8.06 -9.08 -15.66
C ASN A 195 -7.41 -10.29 -16.32
N TRP A 196 -6.09 -10.23 -16.53
CA TRP A 196 -5.34 -11.36 -17.06
C TRP A 196 -5.36 -12.56 -16.10
N VAL A 197 -5.17 -12.35 -14.79
CA VAL A 197 -5.27 -13.41 -13.75
C VAL A 197 -6.64 -14.10 -13.81
N ILE A 198 -7.72 -13.33 -13.94
CA ILE A 198 -9.08 -13.88 -14.12
C ILE A 198 -9.18 -14.71 -15.40
N GLN A 199 -8.68 -14.17 -16.53
CA GLN A 199 -8.73 -14.86 -17.83
C GLN A 199 -7.92 -16.16 -17.85
N GLN A 200 -6.83 -16.25 -17.07
CA GLN A 200 -6.06 -17.49 -16.92
C GLN A 200 -6.71 -18.50 -15.97
N GLY A 201 -7.78 -18.13 -15.26
CA GLY A 201 -8.41 -18.97 -14.25
C GLY A 201 -7.65 -19.01 -12.92
N PHE A 202 -6.77 -18.05 -12.66
CA PHE A 202 -5.92 -18.00 -11.46
C PHE A 202 -6.56 -17.24 -10.29
N ALA A 203 -7.71 -16.59 -10.49
CA ALA A 203 -8.35 -15.73 -9.49
C ALA A 203 -8.78 -16.43 -8.18
N GLY A 204 -8.80 -17.77 -8.14
CA GLY A 204 -9.01 -18.52 -6.91
C GLY A 204 -7.79 -18.52 -5.96
N GLN A 205 -6.59 -18.31 -6.52
CA GLN A 205 -5.32 -18.38 -5.80
C GLN A 205 -4.51 -17.09 -5.87
N VAL A 206 -4.72 -16.23 -6.86
CA VAL A 206 -3.91 -15.01 -7.05
C VAL A 206 -4.79 -13.77 -7.04
N SER A 207 -4.43 -12.79 -6.20
CA SER A 207 -4.95 -11.42 -6.22
C SER A 207 -3.81 -10.44 -6.49
N ILE A 208 -4.13 -9.30 -7.11
CA ILE A 208 -3.17 -8.29 -7.53
C ILE A 208 -3.52 -6.96 -6.87
N ALA A 209 -2.49 -6.28 -6.37
CA ALA A 209 -2.56 -4.94 -5.83
C ALA A 209 -1.47 -4.06 -6.46
N GLY A 210 -1.66 -2.74 -6.41
CA GLY A 210 -0.55 -1.80 -6.52
C GLY A 210 0.29 -1.83 -5.25
N ALA A 211 1.48 -1.26 -5.29
CA ALA A 211 2.27 -1.03 -4.11
C ALA A 211 3.20 0.17 -4.31
N ASN A 212 3.49 0.91 -3.24
CA ASN A 212 4.42 2.02 -3.24
C ASN A 212 5.22 2.08 -1.92
N ASP A 213 6.54 2.14 -2.04
CA ASP A 213 7.48 2.44 -0.98
C ASP A 213 7.50 3.95 -0.73
N ILE A 214 6.63 4.39 0.17
CA ILE A 214 6.49 5.82 0.51
C ILE A 214 7.37 6.11 1.73
N GLU A 215 8.61 6.51 1.47
CA GLU A 215 9.54 7.02 2.47
C GLU A 215 9.45 8.55 2.58
N LEU A 216 9.36 9.08 3.79
CA LEU A 216 9.16 10.52 4.02
C LEU A 216 10.42 11.33 3.68
N ALA A 217 11.60 10.73 3.82
CA ALA A 217 12.88 11.37 3.51
C ALA A 217 13.21 11.38 2.02
N TRP A 218 12.41 10.71 1.17
CA TRP A 218 12.68 10.56 -0.26
C TRP A 218 11.96 11.58 -1.15
N ASN A 219 10.84 12.14 -0.69
CA ASN A 219 10.08 13.09 -1.50
C ASN A 219 9.21 14.01 -0.64
N TYR A 220 8.68 15.05 -1.25
CA TYR A 220 7.65 15.88 -0.64
C TYR A 220 6.34 15.11 -0.52
N ALA A 221 5.58 15.41 0.54
CA ALA A 221 4.26 14.87 0.78
C ALA A 221 3.31 15.21 -0.37
N THR A 222 3.37 16.44 -0.90
CA THR A 222 2.53 16.86 -2.05
C THR A 222 2.72 15.96 -3.27
N ILE A 223 3.96 15.53 -3.55
CA ILE A 223 4.27 14.66 -4.69
C ILE A 223 3.74 13.24 -4.43
N SER A 224 3.96 12.70 -3.23
CA SER A 224 3.48 11.37 -2.85
C SER A 224 1.94 11.32 -2.81
N HIS A 225 1.30 12.38 -2.32
CA HIS A 225 -0.16 12.56 -2.34
C HIS A 225 -0.70 12.60 -3.76
N ALA A 226 -0.02 13.29 -4.68
CA ALA A 226 -0.43 13.34 -6.08
C ALA A 226 -0.43 11.93 -6.73
N TRP A 227 0.57 11.09 -6.44
CA TRP A 227 0.57 9.69 -6.91
C TRP A 227 -0.59 8.90 -6.32
N ALA A 228 -0.82 8.99 -5.01
CA ALA A 228 -1.90 8.28 -4.34
C ALA A 228 -3.28 8.69 -4.89
N ASN A 229 -3.47 10.00 -5.15
CA ASN A 229 -4.69 10.52 -5.77
C ASN A 229 -4.85 10.02 -7.21
N GLY A 230 -3.76 9.99 -7.98
CA GLY A 230 -3.77 9.44 -9.34
C GLY A 230 -4.14 7.96 -9.37
N PHE A 231 -3.66 7.18 -8.39
CA PHE A 231 -4.06 5.79 -8.23
C PHE A 231 -5.55 5.69 -7.89
N ASN A 232 -6.00 6.39 -6.84
CA ASN A 232 -7.39 6.40 -6.36
C ASN A 232 -8.38 6.77 -7.48
N ASP A 233 -8.11 7.81 -8.27
CA ASP A 233 -9.01 8.24 -9.34
C ASP A 233 -9.22 7.17 -10.45
N TYR A 234 -8.34 6.15 -10.52
CA TYR A 234 -8.34 5.12 -11.56
C TYR A 234 -8.37 3.68 -11.01
N ASP A 235 -8.58 3.51 -9.71
CA ASP A 235 -8.66 2.23 -9.01
C ASP A 235 -9.99 1.47 -9.26
N GLN A 236 -10.94 2.13 -9.92
CA GLN A 236 -12.30 1.63 -10.21
C GLN A 236 -13.11 1.26 -8.96
N GLY A 237 -12.72 1.78 -7.79
CA GLY A 237 -13.27 1.47 -6.48
C GLY A 237 -13.05 0.02 -6.04
N VAL A 238 -12.12 -0.71 -6.66
CA VAL A 238 -11.90 -2.15 -6.39
C VAL A 238 -10.43 -2.55 -6.26
N TYR A 239 -9.52 -1.86 -6.93
CA TYR A 239 -8.10 -2.17 -6.85
C TYR A 239 -7.48 -1.43 -5.67
N ILE A 240 -6.65 -2.10 -4.89
CA ILE A 240 -5.99 -1.49 -3.74
C ILE A 240 -4.52 -1.18 -4.06
N TYR A 241 -3.88 -0.36 -3.23
CA TYR A 241 -2.42 -0.33 -3.18
C TYR A 241 -1.90 -0.50 -1.77
N TYR A 242 -0.73 -1.12 -1.67
CA TYR A 242 0.02 -1.24 -0.44
C TYR A 242 1.01 -0.09 -0.27
N ASN A 243 0.94 0.60 0.85
CA ASN A 243 2.06 1.43 1.30
C ASN A 243 3.00 0.56 2.14
N TYR A 244 4.19 0.28 1.61
CA TYR A 244 5.19 -0.55 2.25
C TYR A 244 6.43 0.20 2.71
N GLY A 245 6.34 1.52 2.84
CA GLY A 245 7.48 2.36 3.22
C GLY A 245 7.58 2.64 4.72
N ALA A 246 8.09 3.82 5.02
CA ALA A 246 8.50 4.24 6.36
C ALA A 246 7.78 5.50 6.87
N CYS A 247 8.00 5.82 8.14
CA CYS A 247 7.48 7.03 8.81
C CYS A 247 8.64 7.76 9.48
N GLU A 248 9.62 8.19 8.71
CA GLU A 248 10.85 8.78 9.22
C GLU A 248 10.56 10.09 9.96
N GLY A 249 11.17 10.24 11.15
CA GLY A 249 10.92 11.37 12.04
C GLY A 249 9.63 11.27 12.87
N CYS A 250 8.74 10.31 12.59
CA CYS A 250 7.62 10.00 13.46
C CYS A 250 8.09 9.53 14.83
N ASP A 251 7.23 9.64 15.84
CA ASP A 251 7.59 9.33 17.23
C ASP A 251 7.93 7.83 17.41
N THR A 252 9.15 7.55 17.87
CA THR A 252 9.71 6.19 18.02
C THR A 252 9.31 5.50 19.33
N SER A 253 8.46 6.15 20.14
CA SER A 253 7.94 5.61 21.40
C SER A 253 6.46 5.90 21.53
N ILE A 254 5.75 5.07 22.29
CA ILE A 254 4.33 5.23 22.59
C ILE A 254 4.20 5.94 23.94
N ASN A 255 3.69 7.18 23.92
CA ASN A 255 3.24 7.87 25.13
C ASN A 255 1.72 7.69 25.25
N LEU A 256 1.26 7.09 26.35
CA LEU A 256 -0.17 6.88 26.60
C LEU A 256 -0.86 8.10 27.25
N ALA A 257 -0.08 9.02 27.81
CA ALA A 257 -0.60 10.24 28.45
C ALA A 257 -0.68 11.43 27.47
N VAL A 258 0.06 11.37 26.36
CA VAL A 258 0.13 12.45 25.37
C VAL A 258 -0.10 11.85 23.99
N ALA A 259 -1.11 12.37 23.29
CA ALA A 259 -1.39 11.97 21.92
C ALA A 259 -0.27 12.46 20.97
N PRO A 260 0.07 11.70 19.92
CA PRO A 260 1.00 12.16 18.89
C PRO A 260 0.47 13.42 18.20
N ASP A 261 1.35 14.39 17.93
CA ASP A 261 0.96 15.64 17.26
C ASP A 261 0.77 15.42 15.75
N PRO A 262 -0.46 15.57 15.20
CA PRO A 262 -0.73 15.35 13.78
C PRO A 262 -0.01 16.35 12.87
N ASN A 263 0.42 17.50 13.39
CA ASN A 263 1.05 18.59 12.64
C ASN A 263 2.54 18.75 12.98
N LYS A 264 3.14 17.78 13.68
CA LYS A 264 4.59 17.76 13.91
C LYS A 264 5.31 17.84 12.57
N ASP A 265 6.23 18.79 12.45
CA ASP A 265 7.09 18.89 11.28
C ASP A 265 8.01 17.67 11.19
N LEU A 266 7.99 17.01 10.03
CA LEU A 266 8.86 15.89 9.69
C LEU A 266 9.82 16.30 8.55
N TYR A 267 10.20 15.35 7.69
CA TYR A 267 11.00 15.62 6.50
C TYR A 267 10.23 16.45 5.48
N TYR A 268 10.92 17.34 4.76
CA TYR A 268 10.32 18.21 3.75
C TYR A 268 9.05 18.94 4.24
N ASP A 269 7.90 18.68 3.62
CA ASP A 269 6.60 19.21 4.04
C ASP A 269 5.72 18.16 4.72
N TRP A 270 6.27 17.00 5.12
CA TRP A 270 5.53 15.95 5.80
C TRP A 270 5.13 16.32 7.22
N THR A 271 3.97 15.81 7.61
CA THR A 271 3.51 15.71 9.00
C THR A 271 2.91 14.32 9.21
N PRO A 272 2.71 13.84 10.46
CA PRO A 272 2.03 12.58 10.70
C PRO A 272 0.64 12.52 10.05
N LYS A 273 -0.10 13.63 10.00
CA LYS A 273 -1.38 13.70 9.25
C LYS A 273 -1.19 13.39 7.75
N LYS A 274 -0.15 13.93 7.13
CA LYS A 274 0.12 13.70 5.70
C LYS A 274 0.62 12.27 5.44
N ALA A 275 1.45 11.71 6.33
CA ALA A 275 1.88 10.31 6.24
C ALA A 275 0.69 9.35 6.39
N HIS A 276 -0.23 9.63 7.32
CA HIS A 276 -1.46 8.87 7.49
C HIS A 276 -2.32 8.88 6.22
N TYR A 277 -2.42 10.03 5.54
CA TYR A 277 -3.19 10.13 4.29
C TYR A 277 -2.74 9.11 3.24
N THR A 278 -1.44 9.01 2.96
CA THR A 278 -0.89 8.07 1.96
C THR A 278 -0.84 6.62 2.41
N ALA A 279 -1.03 6.35 3.70
CA ALA A 279 -1.03 4.99 4.22
C ALA A 279 -2.44 4.43 4.46
N TRP A 280 -3.44 5.30 4.62
CA TRP A 280 -4.80 4.91 5.03
C TRP A 280 -5.87 5.93 4.64
N GLY A 281 -5.59 7.23 4.84
CA GLY A 281 -6.61 8.28 4.72
C GLY A 281 -7.12 8.51 3.29
N VAL A 282 -6.36 8.12 2.27
CA VAL A 282 -6.80 8.03 0.88
C VAL A 282 -7.15 6.58 0.58
N GLN A 283 -8.40 6.32 0.19
CA GLN A 283 -8.71 5.03 -0.40
C GLN A 283 -7.92 4.91 -1.72
N PRO A 284 -7.46 3.73 -2.13
CA PRO A 284 -7.61 2.41 -1.51
C PRO A 284 -6.30 1.94 -0.81
N ALA A 285 -5.70 2.79 0.03
CA ALA A 285 -4.38 2.54 0.63
C ALA A 285 -4.41 1.55 1.82
N TRP A 286 -3.44 0.63 1.86
CA TRP A 286 -3.27 -0.33 2.96
C TRP A 286 -1.80 -0.40 3.43
N PRO A 287 -1.52 -0.28 4.74
CA PRO A 287 -0.16 -0.30 5.24
C PRO A 287 0.39 -1.72 5.43
N ILE A 288 1.61 -1.95 4.95
CA ILE A 288 2.46 -3.12 5.21
C ILE A 288 3.88 -2.66 5.57
N PRO A 289 4.02 -1.95 6.70
CA PRO A 289 5.15 -1.08 6.98
C PRO A 289 6.50 -1.79 7.09
N GLU A 290 7.57 -1.06 6.79
CA GLU A 290 8.94 -1.45 7.11
C GLU A 290 9.21 -1.43 8.61
N ILE A 291 9.42 -2.60 9.21
CA ILE A 291 9.74 -2.79 10.63
C ILE A 291 11.16 -3.35 10.75
N TYR A 292 12.13 -2.59 10.27
CA TYR A 292 13.53 -3.05 10.18
C TYR A 292 14.29 -2.96 11.50
N LEU A 293 13.96 -2.01 12.38
CA LEU A 293 14.71 -1.80 13.62
C LEU A 293 14.36 -2.83 14.71
N THR A 294 15.38 -3.51 15.23
CA THR A 294 15.24 -4.46 16.36
C THR A 294 14.82 -3.79 17.67
N SER A 295 14.86 -2.46 17.75
CA SER A 295 14.41 -1.68 18.90
C SER A 295 12.89 -1.54 19.02
N GLY A 296 12.13 -1.90 17.98
CA GLY A 296 10.68 -1.64 17.90
C GLY A 296 10.30 -0.20 17.59
N ALA A 297 11.28 0.67 17.30
CA ALA A 297 11.03 2.08 16.99
C ALA A 297 10.10 2.25 15.76
N HIS A 298 10.31 1.46 14.69
CA HIS A 298 9.44 1.51 13.51
C HIS A 298 8.01 1.09 13.83
N ALA A 299 7.82 0.03 14.62
CA ALA A 299 6.49 -0.40 15.06
C ALA A 299 5.75 0.69 15.85
N ASN A 300 6.46 1.40 16.74
CA ASN A 300 5.89 2.52 17.49
C ASN A 300 5.48 3.69 16.60
N GLN A 301 6.27 3.99 15.55
CA GLN A 301 5.94 5.06 14.60
C GLN A 301 4.60 4.78 13.90
N TRP A 302 4.43 3.56 13.39
CA TRP A 302 3.20 3.14 12.71
C TRP A 302 1.99 3.03 13.66
N ALA A 303 2.19 2.58 14.89
CA ALA A 303 1.14 2.60 15.91
C ALA A 303 0.69 4.03 16.29
N ASN A 304 1.63 4.97 16.38
CA ASN A 304 1.32 6.38 16.58
C ASN A 304 0.63 6.98 15.36
N LEU A 305 0.98 6.55 14.14
CA LEU A 305 0.30 6.99 12.92
C LEU A 305 -1.18 6.56 12.90
N SER A 306 -1.48 5.33 13.33
CA SER A 306 -2.86 4.86 13.51
C SER A 306 -3.62 5.71 14.53
N LYS A 307 -2.96 6.10 15.63
CA LYS A 307 -3.55 7.00 16.64
C LYS A 307 -3.82 8.41 16.09
N VAL A 308 -2.91 8.94 15.26
CA VAL A 308 -3.13 10.21 14.55
C VAL A 308 -4.40 10.12 13.69
N GLY A 309 -4.58 9.03 12.95
CA GLY A 309 -5.80 8.77 12.17
C GLY A 309 -7.07 8.84 13.01
N VAL A 310 -7.10 8.08 14.10
CA VAL A 310 -8.24 8.06 15.04
C VAL A 310 -8.55 9.45 15.60
N ASP A 311 -7.52 10.22 15.97
CA ASP A 311 -7.71 11.59 16.49
C ASP A 311 -8.19 12.59 15.45
N LEU A 312 -7.93 12.32 14.17
CA LEU A 312 -8.45 13.08 13.04
C LEU A 312 -9.88 12.64 12.64
N GLY A 313 -10.42 11.61 13.27
CA GLY A 313 -11.78 11.10 13.04
C GLY A 313 -11.87 9.94 12.04
N TYR A 314 -10.75 9.38 11.61
CA TYR A 314 -10.73 8.15 10.79
C TYR A 314 -10.93 6.92 11.67
N SER A 315 -11.28 5.80 11.04
CA SER A 315 -11.09 4.49 11.65
C SER A 315 -9.61 4.20 11.87
N LYS A 316 -9.32 3.23 12.75
CA LYS A 316 -7.94 2.77 12.96
C LYS A 316 -7.37 2.21 11.66
N MET A 317 -6.08 2.43 11.45
CA MET A 317 -5.35 1.76 10.37
C MET A 317 -5.36 0.24 10.60
N TYR A 318 -5.62 -0.52 9.54
CA TYR A 318 -5.48 -1.98 9.55
C TYR A 318 -4.19 -2.39 8.87
N PHE A 319 -3.31 -3.04 9.62
CA PHE A 319 -2.01 -3.49 9.14
C PHE A 319 -2.10 -4.93 8.64
N LEU A 320 -1.72 -5.16 7.37
CA LEU A 320 -1.85 -6.49 6.78
C LEU A 320 -0.59 -7.34 6.97
N SER A 321 0.57 -6.70 7.08
CA SER A 321 1.86 -7.34 7.21
C SER A 321 2.83 -6.45 7.98
N ALA A 322 3.91 -7.04 8.48
CA ALA A 322 5.13 -6.32 8.81
C ALA A 322 6.21 -6.73 7.81
N MET A 323 6.85 -5.75 7.16
CA MET A 323 7.95 -5.99 6.22
C MET A 323 9.29 -5.89 6.94
N THR A 324 10.16 -6.87 6.77
CA THR A 324 11.56 -6.86 7.24
C THR A 324 12.54 -6.85 6.08
N GLN A 325 13.84 -6.71 6.34
CA GLN A 325 14.91 -6.74 5.33
C GLN A 325 16.04 -7.73 5.70
N LEU A 326 15.73 -8.74 6.51
CA LEU A 326 16.73 -9.67 7.05
C LEU A 326 17.46 -10.42 5.94
N GLN A 327 16.73 -10.90 4.93
CA GLN A 327 17.29 -11.59 3.77
C GLN A 327 18.27 -10.70 3.00
N ALA A 328 17.86 -9.47 2.68
CA ALA A 328 18.73 -8.49 2.04
C ALA A 328 20.01 -8.21 2.80
N CYS A 329 19.91 -8.19 4.12
CA CYS A 329 21.02 -7.87 4.98
C CYS A 329 22.12 -8.94 4.99
N GLY A 330 21.82 -10.20 4.64
CA GLY A 330 22.82 -11.29 4.62
C GLY A 330 23.61 -11.47 5.93
N GLY A 331 23.08 -10.98 7.06
CA GLY A 331 23.75 -10.94 8.37
C GLY A 331 24.62 -9.70 8.67
N GLY A 332 24.64 -8.69 7.79
CA GLY A 332 25.48 -7.48 7.91
C GLY A 332 24.82 -6.24 8.54
N CYS A 333 23.50 -6.24 8.70
CA CYS A 333 22.74 -5.06 9.14
C CYS A 333 22.55 -5.00 10.65
N SER A 334 23.61 -4.68 11.40
CA SER A 334 23.46 -4.50 12.85
C SER A 334 22.35 -3.49 13.17
N TYR A 335 21.41 -3.89 14.05
CA TYR A 335 20.27 -3.10 14.53
C TYR A 335 19.10 -2.94 13.56
N THR A 336 19.28 -3.29 12.29
CA THR A 336 18.22 -3.22 11.27
C THR A 336 17.92 -4.60 10.66
N ASP A 337 18.33 -5.66 11.36
CA ASP A 337 18.21 -7.09 11.05
C ASP A 337 17.04 -7.77 11.79
N ASN A 338 15.94 -7.04 11.98
CA ASN A 338 14.76 -7.58 12.64
C ASN A 338 14.21 -8.79 11.86
N THR A 339 13.94 -9.90 12.55
CA THR A 339 13.33 -11.07 11.89
C THR A 339 11.84 -10.80 11.62
N PRO A 340 11.21 -11.47 10.62
CA PRO A 340 9.79 -11.32 10.34
C PRO A 340 8.89 -11.53 11.57
N VAL A 341 9.25 -12.52 12.41
CA VAL A 341 8.54 -12.84 13.65
C VAL A 341 8.69 -11.75 14.71
N GLU A 342 9.90 -11.21 14.89
CA GLU A 342 10.13 -10.11 15.84
C GLU A 342 9.40 -8.83 15.40
N ALA A 343 9.46 -8.49 14.11
CA ALA A 343 8.75 -7.38 13.51
C ALA A 343 7.22 -7.49 13.70
N TRP A 344 6.66 -8.69 13.47
CA TRP A 344 5.25 -8.95 13.71
C TRP A 344 4.86 -8.70 15.16
N TYR A 345 5.64 -9.22 16.12
CA TYR A 345 5.35 -9.01 17.55
C TYR A 345 5.51 -7.54 17.95
N GLN A 346 6.53 -6.85 17.45
CA GLN A 346 6.72 -5.43 17.72
C GLN A 346 5.53 -4.62 17.21
N LEU A 347 5.10 -4.83 15.97
CA LEU A 347 3.95 -4.13 15.39
C LEU A 347 2.66 -4.48 16.12
N TYR A 348 2.39 -5.77 16.34
CA TYR A 348 1.21 -6.25 17.07
C TYR A 348 1.12 -5.63 18.46
N ASN A 349 2.20 -5.65 19.23
CA ASN A 349 2.22 -5.08 20.59
C ASN A 349 2.05 -3.56 20.57
N ALA A 350 2.70 -2.87 19.62
CA ALA A 350 2.63 -1.42 19.50
C ALA A 350 1.20 -0.95 19.18
N ILE A 351 0.53 -1.55 18.18
CA ILE A 351 -0.85 -1.15 17.81
C ILE A 351 -1.89 -1.53 18.87
N ASN A 352 -1.63 -2.59 19.66
CA ASN A 352 -2.48 -3.01 20.76
C ASN A 352 -2.17 -2.31 22.10
N ALA A 353 -1.20 -1.39 22.14
CA ALA A 353 -0.94 -0.57 23.33
C ALA A 353 -2.11 0.39 23.64
N ARG A 354 -2.97 0.67 22.65
CA ARG A 354 -4.18 1.49 22.79
C ARG A 354 -5.41 0.73 22.29
N PRO A 355 -6.51 0.65 23.05
CA PRO A 355 -7.73 -0.05 22.62
C PRO A 355 -8.31 0.44 21.29
N GLU A 356 -8.21 1.74 21.00
CA GLU A 356 -8.74 2.39 19.81
C GLU A 356 -7.98 2.05 18.52
N THR A 357 -6.70 1.65 18.62
CA THR A 357 -5.88 1.21 17.47
C THR A 357 -5.66 -0.31 17.43
N ALA A 358 -6.22 -1.03 18.39
CA ALA A 358 -5.98 -2.46 18.60
C ALA A 358 -6.46 -3.31 17.42
N GLN A 359 -5.66 -4.32 17.05
CA GLN A 359 -5.98 -5.28 16.00
C GLN A 359 -5.77 -6.70 16.54
N SER A 360 -6.72 -7.60 16.28
CA SER A 360 -6.70 -8.95 16.83
C SER A 360 -5.65 -9.86 16.19
N THR A 361 -5.26 -9.60 14.94
CA THR A 361 -4.26 -10.38 14.19
C THR A 361 -3.67 -9.55 13.06
N ILE A 362 -2.39 -9.74 12.73
CA ILE A 362 -1.78 -9.25 11.49
C ILE A 362 -1.58 -10.50 10.59
N PRO A 363 -2.26 -10.59 9.44
CA PRO A 363 -2.41 -11.85 8.72
C PRO A 363 -1.15 -12.33 8.00
N TYR A 364 -0.21 -11.45 7.69
CA TYR A 364 0.99 -11.79 6.92
C TYR A 364 2.27 -11.31 7.62
N MET A 365 3.38 -11.86 7.13
CA MET A 365 4.75 -11.41 7.38
C MET A 365 5.50 -11.52 6.06
N THR A 366 6.32 -10.53 5.72
CA THR A 366 7.15 -10.60 4.51
C THR A 366 8.53 -10.03 4.78
N ASP A 367 9.53 -10.55 4.08
CA ASP A 367 10.92 -10.12 4.20
C ASP A 367 11.45 -9.74 2.81
N ILE A 368 12.00 -8.54 2.65
CA ILE A 368 12.51 -8.06 1.38
C ILE A 368 13.96 -8.54 1.17
N ASP A 369 14.22 -9.02 -0.05
CA ASP A 369 15.52 -9.51 -0.51
C ASP A 369 16.07 -8.59 -1.61
N TRP A 370 17.37 -8.27 -1.52
CA TRP A 370 18.09 -7.38 -2.44
C TRP A 370 19.25 -8.20 -3.02
N PRO A 371 19.36 -8.38 -4.34
CA PRO A 371 20.39 -9.23 -4.95
C PRO A 371 21.78 -8.60 -5.04
#